data_AF-A0A5N3PAI6-F1
#
_entry.id   AF-A0A5N3PAI6-F1
#
_cell.length_a   1.000
_cell.length_b   1.000
_cell.length_c   1.000
_cell.angle_alpha   90.00
_cell.angle_beta   90.00
_cell.angle_gamma   90.00
#
_symmetry.space_group_name_H-M   'P 1'
#
loop_
_entity.id
_entity.type
_entity.pdbx_description
1 polymer ?
#
loop_
_entity_poly.entity_id
_entity_poly.type
_entity_poly.pdbx_seq_one_letter_code
_entity_poly.pdbx_strand_id
1 'polypeptide(L)' 'MTRELQALLEKAKKIQPSPEHREEQRRSFVYGNTAFENDRITRKMVTEQAEKLAREQNERRK' A
#
# COMPACT_ATOMS: atom_id res chain seq x y z
N MET A 1 3.58 11.75 -25.77
CA MET A 1 4.23 10.69 -24.96
C MET A 1 5.41 10.15 -25.76
N THR A 2 6.60 9.99 -25.18
CA THR A 2 7.79 9.50 -25.93
C THR A 2 7.76 7.98 -26.11
N ARG A 3 8.44 7.48 -27.15
CA ARG A 3 8.55 6.02 -27.40
C ARG A 3 9.24 5.28 -26.25
N GLU A 4 10.23 5.93 -25.64
CA GLU A 4 10.96 5.40 -24.49
C GLU A 4 10.07 5.26 -23.26
N LEU A 5 9.25 6.29 -22.95
CA LEU A 5 8.30 6.24 -21.85
C LEU A 5 7.24 5.14 -22.09
N GLN A 6 6.77 4.99 -23.33
CA GLN A 6 5.82 3.93 -23.70
C GLN A 6 6.43 2.54 -23.43
N ALA A 7 7.67 2.31 -23.85
CA ALA A 7 8.36 1.04 -23.62
C ALA A 7 8.54 0.71 -22.12
N LEU A 8 8.80 1.73 -21.30
CA LEU A 8 8.89 1.56 -19.85
C LEU A 8 7.54 1.19 -19.22
N LEU A 9 6.45 1.85 -19.62
CA LEU A 9 5.11 1.50 -19.13
C LEU A 9 4.71 0.07 -19.51
N GLU A 10 4.98 -0.35 -20.75
CA GLU A 10 4.65 -1.72 -21.20
C GLU A 10 5.46 -2.80 -20.45
N LYS A 11 6.67 -2.47 -19.99
CA LYS A 11 7.43 -3.34 -19.10
C LYS A 11 6.85 -3.35 -17.69
N ALA A 12 6.54 -2.17 -17.13
CA ALA A 12 6.01 -2.04 -15.78
C ALA A 12 4.67 -2.75 -15.59
N LYS A 13 3.77 -2.68 -16.59
CA LYS A 13 2.46 -3.37 -16.56
C LYS A 13 2.55 -4.89 -16.36
N LYS A 14 3.66 -5.51 -16.77
CA LYS A 14 3.85 -6.98 -16.67
C LYS A 14 4.38 -7.41 -15.31
N ILE A 15 4.83 -6.48 -14.48
CA ILE A 15 5.38 -6.79 -13.16
C ILE A 15 4.22 -7.05 -12.20
N GLN A 16 4.21 -8.23 -11.57
CA GLN A 16 3.29 -8.52 -10.47
C GLN A 16 3.94 -8.10 -9.16
N PRO A 17 3.34 -7.18 -8.38
CA PRO A 17 3.87 -6.82 -7.08
C PRO A 17 3.74 -8.01 -6.13
N SER A 18 4.79 -8.26 -5.33
CA SER A 18 4.77 -9.26 -4.28
C SER A 18 3.72 -8.91 -3.20
N PRO A 19 3.30 -9.87 -2.36
CA PRO A 19 2.40 -9.59 -1.25
C PRO A 19 2.88 -8.45 -0.34
N GLU A 20 4.19 -8.39 -0.07
CA GLU A 20 4.83 -7.36 0.75
C GLU A 20 4.75 -5.98 0.08
N HIS A 21 5.03 -5.90 -1.23
CA HIS A 21 4.90 -4.66 -1.98
C HIS A 21 3.44 -4.17 -2.03
N ARG A 22 2.46 -5.08 -2.16
CA ARG A 22 1.04 -4.72 -2.11
C ARG A 22 0.65 -4.16 -0.75
N GLU A 23 1.15 -4.77 0.32
CA GLU A 23 0.86 -4.31 1.67
C GLU A 23 1.49 -2.93 1.94
N GLU A 24 2.73 -2.70 1.52
CA GLU A 24 3.39 -1.40 1.65
C GLU A 24 2.69 -0.31 0.83
N GLN A 25 2.25 -0.65 -0.38
CA GLN A 25 1.43 0.22 -1.21
C GLN A 25 0.11 0.56 -0.50
N ARG A 26 -0.60 -0.45 0.03
CA ARG A 26 -1.86 -0.25 0.77
C ARG A 26 -1.68 0.69 1.96
N ARG A 27 -0.63 0.49 2.78
CA ARG A 27 -0.29 1.37 3.91
C ARG A 27 -0.02 2.79 3.45
N SER A 28 0.72 2.95 2.36
CA SER A 28 1.05 4.27 1.80
C SER A 28 -0.19 5.00 1.28
N PHE A 29 -1.13 4.30 0.65
CA PHE A 29 -2.42 4.87 0.24
C PHE A 29 -3.26 5.31 1.44
N VAL A 30 -3.39 4.46 2.46
CA VAL A 30 -4.14 4.80 3.68
C VAL A 30 -3.52 6.04 4.34
N TYR A 31 -2.19 6.05 4.53
CA TYR A 31 -1.51 7.21 5.09
C TYR A 31 -1.70 8.46 4.24
N GLY A 32 -1.50 8.39 2.92
CA GLY A 32 -1.70 9.52 2.03
C GLY A 32 -3.10 10.13 2.12
N ASN A 33 -4.13 9.29 2.11
CA ASN A 33 -5.52 9.76 2.21
C ASN A 33 -5.83 10.33 3.60
N THR A 34 -5.40 9.65 4.67
CA THR A 34 -5.75 10.04 6.05
C THR A 34 -4.94 11.23 6.56
N ALA A 35 -3.66 11.31 6.22
CA ALA A 35 -2.83 12.47 6.58
C ALA A 35 -3.26 13.73 5.82
N PHE A 36 -3.78 13.58 4.59
CA PHE A 36 -4.35 14.71 3.84
C PHE A 36 -5.55 15.35 4.58
N GLU A 37 -6.36 14.54 5.26
CA GLU A 37 -7.53 15.02 6.02
C GLU A 37 -7.18 15.41 7.47
N ASN A 38 -6.14 14.82 8.05
CA ASN A 38 -5.79 15.02 9.45
C ASN A 38 -4.29 14.78 9.70
N ASP A 39 -3.55 15.87 9.88
CA ASP A 39 -2.10 15.86 10.15
C ASP A 39 -1.70 15.13 11.45
N ARG A 40 -2.65 14.85 12.36
CA ARG A 40 -2.37 14.06 13.57
C ARG A 40 -2.25 12.57 13.28
N ILE A 41 -2.72 12.11 12.11
CA ILE A 41 -2.59 10.72 11.71
C ILE A 41 -1.18 10.49 11.19
N THR A 42 -0.43 9.64 11.89
CA THR A 42 0.97 9.35 11.55
C THR A 42 1.10 8.05 10.78
N ARG A 43 2.19 7.92 10.02
CA ARG A 43 2.53 6.67 9.32
C ARG A 43 2.67 5.48 10.29
N LYS A 44 3.18 5.75 11.51
CA LYS A 44 3.27 4.75 12.58
C LYS A 44 1.90 4.22 12.98
N MET A 45 0.91 5.11 13.19
CA MET A 45 -0.46 4.69 13.53
C MET A 45 -1.04 3.79 12.44
N VAL A 46 -0.86 4.14 11.16
CA VAL A 46 -1.34 3.32 10.03
C VAL A 46 -0.70 1.93 10.03
N THR A 47 0.62 1.85 10.26
CA THR A 47 1.34 0.57 10.38
C THR A 47 0.80 -0.28 11.53
N GLU A 48 0.63 0.30 12.73
CA GLU A 48 0.11 -0.42 13.90
C GLU A 48 -1.32 -0.95 13.68
N GLN A 49 -2.19 -0.15 13.05
CA GLN A 49 -3.54 -0.59 12.71
C GLN A 49 -3.56 -1.67 11.63
N ALA A 50 -2.68 -1.57 10.61
CA ALA A 50 -2.53 -2.60 9.60
C ALA A 50 -2.15 -3.96 10.20
N GLU A 51 -1.19 -3.98 11.13
CA GLU A 51 -0.77 -5.19 11.83
C GLU A 51 -1.87 -5.76 12.74
N LYS A 52 -2.59 -4.88 13.44
CA LYS A 52 -3.73 -5.29 14.27
C LYS A 52 -4.81 -5.98 13.43
N LEU A 53 -5.20 -5.40 12.30
CA LEU A 53 -6.18 -6.00 11.38
C LEU A 53 -5.73 -7.35 10.84
N ALA A 54 -4.44 -7.50 10.51
CA ALA A 54 -3.90 -8.78 10.05
C ALA A 54 -4.01 -9.88 11.12
N ARG A 55 -3.74 -9.56 12.39
CA ARG A 55 -3.92 -10.48 13.52
C ARG A 55 -5.39 -10.88 13.70
N GLU A 56 -6.29 -9.90 13.74
CA GLU A 56 -7.73 -10.15 13.87
C GLU A 56 -8.29 -11.01 12.73
N GLN A 57 -7.83 -10.80 11.49
CA GLN A 57 -8.23 -11.63 10.36
C GLN A 57 -7.74 -13.07 10.48
N ASN A 58 -6.52 -13.28 11.00
CA ASN A 58 -5.99 -14.61 11.24
C ASN A 58 -6.75 -15.34 12.37
N GLU A 59 -7.15 -14.61 13.40
CA GLU A 59 -7.96 -15.16 14.51
C GLU A 59 -9.37 -15.57 14.05
N ARG A 60 -10.02 -14.75 13.21
CA ARG A 60 -11.36 -15.05 12.66
C ARG A 60 -11.39 -16.25 11.70
N ARG A 61 -10.24 -16.65 11.17
CA ARG A 61 -10.10 -17.78 10.22
C ARG A 61 -9.79 -19.11 10.91
N LYS A 62 -9.55 -19.09 12.23
CA LYS A 62 -9.38 -20.29 13.06
C LYS A 62 -10.73 -20.78 13.56
#